data_AF-A0A1A8K8C2-F1
#
_entry.id   AF-A0A1A8K8C2-F1
#
_cell.length_a   1.000
_cell.length_b   1.000
_cell.length_c   1.000
_cell.angle_alpha   90.00
_cell.angle_beta   90.00
_cell.angle_gamma   90.00
#
_symmetry.space_group_name_H-M   'P 1'
#
loop_
_entity.id
_entity.type
_entity.pdbx_description
1 polymer ?
#
loop_
_entity_poly.entity_id
_entity_poly.type
_entity_poly.pdbx_seq_one_letter_code
_entity_poly.pdbx_strand_id
1 'polypeptide(L)' 'TDSQCRTRHLDLVFIIDSSRSVRPAEFEKVKIFLADMVDTLDVGSEATRVAVVNYAST' A
#
# COMPACT_ATOMS: atom_id res chain seq x y z
N THR A 1 25.30 15.59 11.99
CA THR A 1 25.27 14.12 11.87
C THR A 1 23.87 13.75 11.49
N ASP A 2 23.70 13.32 10.24
CA ASP A 2 22.39 13.10 9.64
C ASP A 2 21.68 11.94 10.34
N SER A 3 20.62 12.24 11.09
CA SER A 3 19.84 11.23 11.77
C SER A 3 18.99 10.51 10.72
N GLN A 4 19.53 9.44 10.13
CA GLN A 4 18.73 8.53 9.34
C GLN A 4 17.50 8.16 10.16
N CYS A 5 16.32 8.54 9.67
CA CYS A 5 15.07 7.98 10.19
C CYS A 5 15.16 6.47 9.98
N ARG A 6 15.48 5.73 11.04
CA ARG A 6 15.48 4.27 10.99
C ARG A 6 14.04 3.84 10.76
N THR A 7 13.76 3.30 9.59
CA THR A 7 12.51 2.60 9.29
C THR A 7 12.33 1.53 10.35
N ARG A 8 11.38 1.74 11.26
CA ARG A 8 11.00 0.74 12.26
C ARG A 8 10.01 -0.22 11.62
N HIS A 9 9.94 -1.44 12.15
CA HIS A 9 8.89 -2.39 11.79
C HIS A 9 7.52 -1.70 11.91
N LEU A 10 6.75 -1.73 10.84
CA LEU A 10 5.52 -0.97 10.67
C LEU A 10 4.42 -1.89 10.17
N ASP A 11 3.20 -1.64 10.66
CA ASP A 11 1.99 -2.24 10.12
C ASP A 11 1.32 -1.22 9.20
N LEU A 12 1.27 -1.53 7.91
CA LEU A 12 0.65 -0.69 6.89
C LEU A 12 -0.63 -1.33 6.37
N VAL A 13 -1.72 -0.56 6.35
CA VAL A 13 -2.98 -0.97 5.75
C VAL A 13 -3.34 -0.01 4.63
N PHE A 14 -3.39 -0.52 3.41
CA PHE A 14 -3.89 0.24 2.25
C PHE A 14 -5.38 -0.01 2.07
N ILE A 15 -6.18 1.06 2.06
CA ILE A 15 -7.59 0.99 1.69
C ILE A 15 -7.71 1.55 0.27
N ILE A 16 -8.14 0.70 -0.66
CA ILE A 16 -8.31 1.03 -2.07
C ILE A 16 -9.78 1.30 -2.35
N ASP A 17 -10.08 2.45 -2.94
CA ASP A 17 -11.43 2.73 -3.45
C ASP A 17 -11.66 2.02 -4.79
N SER A 18 -12.68 1.16 -4.85
CA SER A 18 -13.22 0.56 -6.09
C SER A 18 -14.68 0.96 -6.33
N SER A 19 -15.10 2.11 -5.81
CA SER A 19 -16.40 2.70 -6.06
C SER A 19 -16.70 2.88 -7.55
N ARG A 20 -17.98 3.03 -7.89
CA ARG A 20 -18.45 3.23 -9.28
C ARG A 20 -17.83 4.42 -10.00
N SER A 21 -17.33 5.42 -9.26
CA SER A 21 -16.62 6.57 -9.83
C SER A 21 -15.20 6.25 -10.31
N VAL A 22 -14.60 5.17 -9.81
CA VAL A 22 -13.26 4.73 -10.19
C VAL A 22 -13.36 3.90 -11.46
N ARG A 23 -12.80 4.42 -12.55
CA ARG A 23 -12.77 3.70 -13.83
C ARG A 23 -11.77 2.54 -13.74
N PRO A 24 -11.99 1.43 -14.46
CA PRO A 24 -11.08 0.29 -14.45
C PRO A 24 -9.61 0.67 -14.73
N ALA A 25 -9.37 1.55 -15.70
CA ALA A 25 -8.02 2.00 -16.04
C ALA A 25 -7.34 2.78 -14.89
N GLU A 26 -8.09 3.52 -14.07
CA GLU A 26 -7.54 4.20 -12.90
C GLU A 26 -7.27 3.22 -11.76
N PHE A 27 -8.14 2.21 -11.58
CA PHE A 27 -7.92 1.15 -10.61
C PHE A 27 -6.64 0.35 -10.93
N GLU A 28 -6.37 0.08 -12.21
CA GLU A 28 -5.10 -0.54 -12.64
C GLU A 28 -3.87 0.29 -12.24
N LYS A 29 -3.92 1.62 -12.41
CA LYS A 29 -2.82 2.50 -11.98
C LYS A 29 -2.61 2.46 -10.47
N VAL A 30 -3.68 2.38 -9.68
CA VAL A 30 -3.57 2.26 -8.22
C VAL A 30 -2.89 0.96 -7.83
N LYS A 31 -3.23 -0.16 -8.48
CA LYS A 31 -2.55 -1.44 -8.23
C LYS A 31 -1.06 -1.39 -8.55
N ILE A 32 -0.69 -0.79 -9.68
CA ILE A 32 0.73 -0.63 -10.07
C ILE A 32 1.46 0.22 -9.03
N PHE A 33 0.89 1.38 -8.65
CA PHE A 33 1.48 2.24 -7.63
C PHE A 33 1.67 1.51 -6.28
N LEU A 34 0.69 0.72 -5.85
CA LEU A 34 0.80 -0.03 -4.60
C LEU A 34 1.83 -1.16 -4.69
N ALA A 35 1.93 -1.85 -5.83
CA ALA A 35 2.97 -2.84 -6.05
C ALA A 35 4.36 -2.20 -5.97
N ASP A 36 4.58 -1.12 -6.72
CA ASP A 36 5.85 -0.38 -6.71
C ASP A 36 6.21 0.13 -5.31
N MET A 37 5.22 0.61 -4.54
CA MET A 37 5.44 1.07 -3.17
C MET A 37 5.81 -0.09 -2.23
N VAL A 38 5.10 -1.22 -2.32
CA VAL A 38 5.36 -2.42 -1.50
C VAL A 38 6.75 -2.98 -1.80
N ASP A 39 7.22 -2.92 -3.05
CA ASP A 39 8.56 -3.35 -3.45
C ASP A 39 9.69 -2.51 -2.81
N THR A 40 9.39 -1.30 -2.32
CA THR A 40 10.36 -0.47 -1.56
C THR A 40 10.43 -0.83 -0.07
N LEU A 41 9.51 -1.65 0.44
CA LEU A 41 9.41 -2.01 1.84
C LEU A 41 10.11 -3.34 2.12
N ASP A 42 10.74 -3.44 3.29
CA ASP A 42 11.21 -4.73 3.81
C ASP A 42 10.03 -5.49 4.43
N VAL A 43 9.32 -6.25 3.60
CA VAL A 43 8.10 -6.98 3.99
C VAL A 43 8.44 -8.35 4.59
N GLY A 44 7.95 -8.61 5.80
CA GLY A 44 8.18 -9.88 6.50
C GLY A 44 7.41 -9.98 7.82
N SER A 45 7.31 -11.18 8.38
CA SER A 45 6.57 -11.42 9.64
C SER A 45 7.17 -10.69 10.83
N GLU A 46 8.49 -10.54 10.85
CA GLU A 46 9.27 -9.78 11.84
C GLU A 46 9.74 -8.42 11.29
N ALA A 47 9.16 -7.96 10.17
CA ALA A 47 9.54 -6.73 9.48
C ALA A 47 8.31 -5.83 9.23
N THR A 48 8.25 -5.14 8.10
CA THR A 48 7.04 -4.41 7.72
C THR A 48 5.95 -5.41 7.35
N ARG A 49 4.75 -5.24 7.89
CA ARG A 49 3.59 -6.06 7.53
C ARG A 49 2.61 -5.21 6.75
N VAL A 50 2.12 -5.75 5.65
CA VAL A 50 1.22 -5.03 4.74
C VAL A 50 -0.10 -5.77 4.64
N ALA A 51 -1.20 -5.03 4.79
CA ALA A 51 -2.54 -5.47 4.46
C ALA A 51 -3.16 -4.56 3.40
N VAL A 52 -4.01 -5.12 2.55
CA VAL A 52 -4.74 -4.39 1.51
C VAL A 52 -6.22 -4.69 1.66
N VAL A 53 -7.03 -3.64 1.69
CA VAL A 53 -8.49 -3.70 1.74
C VAL A 53 -9.03 -3.02 0.50
N ASN A 54 -9.70 -3.78 -0.36
CA ASN A 54 -10.47 -3.19 -1.44
C ASN A 54 -11.88 -2.85 -0.93
N TYR A 55 -12.27 -1.58 -1.02
CA TYR A 55 -13.54 -1.08 -0.52
C TYR A 55 -14.36 -0.44 -1.63
N ALA A 56 -15.61 -0.86 -1.75
CA ALA A 56 -16.62 -0.20 -2.54
C ALA A 56 -17.94 -0.20 -1.76
N SER A 57 -18.69 0.90 -1.89
CA SER A 57 -20.11 0.89 -1.49
C SER A 57 -20.91 0.03 -2.47
N THR A 58 -21.91 -0.69 -1.94
CA THR A 58 -23.03 -1.22 -2.73
C THR A 58 -23.74 -0.12 -3.52
#